data_AF-A0A6I2VEK6-F1
#
_entry.id   AF-A0A6I2VEK6-F1
#
_cell.length_a   1.000
_cell.length_b   1.000
_cell.length_c   1.000
_cell.angle_alpha   90.00
_cell.angle_beta   90.00
_cell.angle_gamma   90.00
#
_symmetry.space_group_name_H-M   'P 1'
#
loop_
_entity.id
_entity.type
_entity.pdbx_description
1 polymer ?
#
loop_
_entity_poly.entity_id
_entity_poly.type
_entity_poly.pdbx_seq_one_letter_code
_entity_poly.pdbx_strand_id
1 'polypeptide(L)'
;MGACSIVILPDEASAARAECAEILTAPGSNCAAFDVEVPPGASDLKSVQVCAAIMVAAPRPPLLIVTTLASMHLLPAVARAQRAARQLVCGYVLIDAGQGAPGADPSGESWPDAPVFLIAGIGDAAARSHAKLRGWQVFDAEAPTEIAFLIGELALELAP
;
A
#
# COMPACT_ATOMS: atom_id res chain seq x y z
N MET A 1 4.79 -12.83 -18.96
CA MET A 1 4.28 -12.56 -17.60
C MET A 1 4.42 -11.07 -17.38
N GLY A 2 3.32 -10.36 -17.20
CA GLY A 2 3.34 -8.91 -16.99
C GLY A 2 3.42 -8.62 -15.50
N ALA A 3 4.34 -7.75 -15.08
CA ALA A 3 4.44 -7.33 -13.69
C ALA A 3 3.15 -6.63 -13.24
N CYS A 4 2.81 -6.74 -11.95
CA CYS A 4 1.71 -5.97 -11.37
C CYS A 4 2.01 -4.47 -11.42
N SER A 5 0.98 -3.64 -11.53
CA SER A 5 1.14 -2.19 -11.34
C SER A 5 1.10 -1.88 -9.85
N ILE A 6 2.07 -1.12 -9.37
CA ILE A 6 2.17 -0.70 -7.96
C ILE A 6 1.45 0.63 -7.82
N VAL A 7 0.58 0.76 -6.83
CA VAL A 7 -0.15 2.00 -6.54
C VAL A 7 0.16 2.41 -5.10
N ILE A 8 0.79 3.56 -4.91
CA ILE A 8 1.27 4.02 -3.61
C ILE A 8 0.32 5.10 -3.09
N LEU A 9 -0.41 4.80 -2.01
CA LEU A 9 -1.39 5.70 -1.41
C LEU A 9 -0.70 6.88 -0.69
N PRO A 10 -1.37 8.04 -0.58
CA PRO A 10 -0.79 9.22 0.05
C PRO A 10 -0.70 9.08 1.57
N ASP A 11 0.46 9.46 2.10
CA ASP A 11 0.67 9.70 3.53
C ASP A 11 1.70 10.82 3.70
N GLU A 12 1.23 12.04 3.98
CA GLU A 12 2.05 13.24 4.11
C GLU A 12 3.02 13.17 5.30
N ALA A 13 2.74 12.32 6.29
CA ALA A 13 3.54 12.22 7.51
C ALA A 13 4.71 11.22 7.38
N SER A 14 4.76 10.42 6.31
CA SER A 14 5.73 9.33 6.19
C SER A 14 6.85 9.63 5.18
N ALA A 15 8.02 9.98 5.71
CA ALA A 15 9.25 10.12 4.93
C ALA A 15 9.64 8.79 4.25
N ALA A 16 9.52 7.67 4.96
CA ALA A 16 9.81 6.35 4.41
C ALA A 16 8.94 6.05 3.17
N ARG A 17 7.64 6.36 3.21
CA ARG A 17 6.75 6.22 2.04
C ARG A 17 7.20 7.11 0.89
N ALA A 18 7.54 8.38 1.15
CA ALA A 18 7.94 9.32 0.11
C ALA A 18 9.22 8.87 -0.61
N GLU A 19 10.24 8.46 0.16
CA GLU A 19 11.49 7.93 -0.39
C GLU A 19 11.27 6.61 -1.17
N CYS A 20 10.43 5.71 -0.66
CA CYS A 20 10.06 4.50 -1.38
C CYS A 20 9.35 4.79 -2.71
N ALA A 21 8.44 5.77 -2.71
CA ALA A 21 7.72 6.16 -3.90
C ALA A 21 8.65 6.76 -4.97
N GLU A 22 9.61 7.59 -4.55
CA GLU A 22 10.64 8.13 -5.43
C GLU A 22 11.48 7.00 -6.07
N ILE A 23 11.91 6.02 -5.27
CA ILE A 23 12.69 4.87 -5.77
C ILE A 23 11.88 4.02 -6.76
N LEU A 24 10.62 3.71 -6.42
CA LEU A 24 9.77 2.85 -7.25
C LEU A 24 9.32 3.51 -8.55
N THR A 25 9.16 4.83 -8.56
CA THR A 25 8.78 5.62 -9.75
C THR A 25 9.98 6.07 -10.59
N ALA A 26 11.20 5.86 -10.10
CA ALA A 26 12.42 6.23 -10.81
C ALA A 26 12.54 5.55 -12.20
N PRO A 27 13.05 6.26 -13.22
CA PRO A 27 13.29 5.67 -14.54
C PRO A 27 14.27 4.50 -14.43
N GLY A 28 13.86 3.30 -14.87
CA GLY A 28 14.65 2.08 -14.77
C GLY A 28 14.16 1.07 -13.73
N SER A 29 13.14 1.41 -12.95
CA SER A 29 12.39 0.43 -12.15
C SER A 29 11.72 -0.61 -13.07
N ASN A 30 11.82 -1.89 -12.71
CA ASN A 30 11.20 -2.98 -13.47
C ASN A 30 9.66 -3.06 -13.28
N CYS A 31 9.09 -2.22 -12.43
CA CYS A 31 7.67 -2.19 -12.12
C CYS A 31 7.03 -0.87 -12.54
N ALA A 32 5.77 -0.92 -12.96
CA ALA A 32 4.97 0.27 -13.22
C ALA A 32 4.41 0.80 -11.89
N ALA A 33 5.09 1.76 -11.26
CA ALA A 33 4.65 2.37 -10.01
C ALA A 33 3.92 3.71 -10.26
N PHE A 34 2.86 3.93 -9.50
CA PHE A 34 2.04 5.13 -9.54
C PHE A 34 1.96 5.72 -8.13
N ASP A 35 2.62 6.86 -7.95
CA ASP A 35 2.46 7.68 -6.75
C ASP A 35 1.12 8.43 -6.81
N VAL A 36 0.22 8.12 -5.89
CA VAL A 36 -1.07 8.79 -5.76
C VAL A 36 -0.90 10.01 -4.86
N GLU A 37 -0.75 11.18 -5.49
CA GLU A 37 -0.85 12.46 -4.80
C GLU A 37 -2.30 12.92 -4.73
N VAL A 38 -2.69 13.45 -3.57
CA VAL A 38 -3.99 14.08 -3.36
C VAL A 38 -3.74 15.52 -2.91
N PRO A 39 -4.38 16.53 -3.53
CA PRO A 39 -4.20 17.92 -3.12
C PRO A 39 -4.52 18.11 -1.64
N PRO A 40 -3.78 18.97 -0.92
CA PRO A 40 -4.10 19.29 0.47
C PRO A 40 -5.52 19.86 0.53
N GLY A 41 -6.39 19.21 1.31
CA GLY A 41 -7.82 19.50 1.36
C GLY A 41 -8.49 18.89 2.59
N ALA A 42 -9.81 19.05 2.71
CA ALA A 42 -10.58 18.52 3.84
C ALA A 42 -10.41 17.00 3.96
N SER A 43 -9.87 16.55 5.10
CA SER A 43 -9.57 15.15 5.43
C SER A 43 -10.74 14.19 5.16
N ASP A 44 -11.97 14.68 5.34
CA ASP A 44 -13.21 13.90 5.23
C ASP A 44 -13.45 13.29 3.82
N LEU A 45 -12.81 13.83 2.78
CA LEU A 45 -12.95 13.36 1.40
C LEU A 45 -11.73 12.59 0.87
N LYS A 46 -10.72 12.35 1.73
CA LYS A 46 -9.45 11.77 1.30
C LYS A 46 -9.60 10.43 0.58
N SER A 47 -10.49 9.56 1.06
CA SER A 47 -10.76 8.26 0.41
C SER A 47 -11.34 8.39 -1.00
N VAL A 48 -12.26 9.35 -1.21
CA VAL A 48 -12.85 9.64 -2.52
C VAL A 48 -11.81 10.21 -3.47
N GLN A 49 -10.98 11.13 -3.00
CA GLN A 49 -9.91 11.75 -3.79
C GLN A 49 -8.87 10.72 -4.22
N VAL A 50 -8.44 9.84 -3.31
CA VAL A 50 -7.53 8.72 -3.63
C VAL A 50 -8.14 7.82 -4.69
N CYS A 51 -9.41 7.41 -4.54
CA CYS A 51 -10.06 6.55 -5.53
C CYS A 51 -10.15 7.22 -6.90
N ALA A 52 -10.48 8.52 -6.95
CA ALA A 52 -10.53 9.29 -8.19
C ALA A 52 -9.13 9.40 -8.84
N ALA A 53 -8.10 9.66 -8.05
CA ALA A 53 -6.72 9.75 -8.54
C ALA A 53 -6.24 8.42 -9.13
N ILE A 54 -6.54 7.28 -8.50
CA ILE A 54 -6.23 5.96 -9.06
C ILE A 54 -6.97 5.73 -10.38
N MET A 55 -8.25 6.12 -10.47
CA MET A 55 -9.04 6.00 -11.70
C MET A 55 -8.47 6.85 -12.84
N VAL A 56 -7.98 8.05 -12.54
CA VAL A 56 -7.34 8.95 -13.52
C VAL A 56 -5.99 8.42 -13.97
N ALA A 57 -5.17 7.92 -13.04
CA ALA A 57 -3.87 7.31 -13.35
C ALA A 57 -4.01 6.05 -14.22
N ALA A 58 -5.16 5.35 -14.10
CA ALA A 58 -5.50 4.16 -14.86
C ALA A 58 -4.39 3.09 -14.89
N PRO A 59 -3.86 2.67 -13.72
CA PRO A 59 -2.84 1.63 -13.65
C PRO A 59 -3.37 0.32 -14.25
N ARG A 60 -2.49 -0.48 -14.86
CA ARG A 60 -2.90 -1.74 -15.49
C ARG A 60 -3.06 -2.83 -14.43
N PRO A 61 -4.19 -3.54 -14.38
CA PRO A 61 -4.35 -4.66 -13.46
C PRO A 61 -3.39 -5.81 -13.84
N PRO A 62 -2.94 -6.63 -12.88
CA PRO A 62 -3.27 -6.58 -11.44
C PRO A 62 -2.59 -5.44 -10.69
N LEU A 63 -3.24 -4.94 -9.65
CA LEU A 63 -2.78 -3.84 -8.81
C LEU A 63 -2.21 -4.36 -7.49
N LEU A 64 -1.02 -3.89 -7.11
CA LEU A 64 -0.47 -4.01 -5.77
C LEU A 64 -0.64 -2.66 -5.07
N ILE A 65 -1.47 -2.60 -4.02
CA ILE A 65 -1.75 -1.35 -3.31
C ILE A 65 -0.80 -1.22 -2.12
N VAL A 66 0.01 -0.17 -2.10
CA VAL A 66 0.96 0.13 -1.03
C VAL A 66 0.44 1.30 -0.21
N THR A 67 0.41 1.17 1.11
CA THR A 67 0.03 2.25 2.03
C THR A 67 0.82 2.14 3.32
N THR A 68 0.83 3.18 4.13
CA THR A 68 1.37 3.11 5.49
C THR A 68 0.32 2.56 6.45
N LEU A 69 0.76 2.12 7.63
CA LEU A 69 -0.16 1.79 8.72
C LEU A 69 -1.07 2.98 9.06
N ALA A 70 -0.53 4.21 9.08
CA ALA A 70 -1.30 5.44 9.33
C ALA A 70 -2.47 5.65 8.36
N SER A 71 -2.24 5.36 7.07
CA SER A 71 -3.23 5.52 6.01
C SER A 71 -4.07 4.26 5.73
N MET A 72 -3.96 3.20 6.54
CA MET A 72 -4.65 1.93 6.27
C MET A 72 -6.19 2.04 6.31
N HIS A 73 -6.73 3.03 6.99
CA HIS A 73 -8.17 3.33 7.05
C HIS A 73 -8.78 3.64 5.67
N LEU A 74 -7.97 3.98 4.67
CA LEU A 74 -8.39 4.22 3.30
C LEU A 74 -8.67 2.93 2.52
N LEU A 75 -8.08 1.80 2.95
CA LEU A 75 -8.10 0.54 2.20
C LEU A 75 -9.50 -0.02 1.92
N PRO A 76 -10.48 -0.01 2.85
CA PRO A 76 -11.83 -0.49 2.56
C PRO A 76 -12.50 0.26 1.40
N ALA A 77 -12.34 1.59 1.35
CA ALA A 77 -12.90 2.40 0.28
C ALA A 77 -12.18 2.13 -1.05
N VAL A 78 -10.85 2.05 -1.03
CA VAL A 78 -10.03 1.73 -2.20
C VAL A 78 -10.38 0.34 -2.74
N ALA A 79 -10.46 -0.68 -1.89
CA ALA A 79 -10.82 -2.05 -2.27
C ALA A 79 -12.20 -2.10 -2.94
N ARG A 80 -13.20 -1.42 -2.36
CA ARG A 80 -14.54 -1.33 -2.93
C ARG A 80 -14.53 -0.63 -4.30
N ALA A 81 -13.79 0.46 -4.43
CA ALA A 81 -13.68 1.19 -5.69
C ALA A 81 -13.01 0.35 -6.79
N GLN A 82 -11.90 -0.32 -6.48
CA GLN A 82 -11.21 -1.20 -7.45
C GLN A 82 -12.10 -2.36 -7.87
N ARG A 83 -12.81 -3.01 -6.94
CA ARG A 83 -13.78 -4.07 -7.25
C ARG A 83 -14.88 -3.57 -8.19
N ALA A 84 -15.47 -2.41 -7.89
CA ALA A 84 -16.51 -1.80 -8.72
C ALA A 84 -15.98 -1.47 -10.13
N ALA A 85 -14.72 -1.03 -10.23
CA ALA A 85 -14.01 -0.77 -11.48
C ALA A 85 -13.52 -2.06 -12.18
N ARG A 86 -13.77 -3.24 -11.60
CA ARG A 86 -13.26 -4.56 -12.06
C ARG A 86 -11.74 -4.60 -12.21
N GLN A 87 -11.04 -3.82 -11.40
CA GLN A 87 -9.59 -3.84 -11.29
C GLN A 87 -9.20 -4.92 -10.30
N LEU A 88 -8.43 -5.91 -10.77
CA LEU A 88 -7.92 -6.97 -9.90
C LEU A 88 -6.86 -6.37 -8.98
N VAL A 89 -7.06 -6.48 -7.66
CA VAL A 89 -6.02 -6.20 -6.66
C VAL A 89 -5.41 -7.52 -6.25
N CYS A 90 -4.11 -7.70 -6.51
CA CYS A 90 -3.40 -8.95 -6.19
C CYS A 90 -2.88 -8.97 -4.75
N GLY A 91 -2.76 -7.81 -4.10
CA GLY A 91 -2.35 -7.72 -2.70
C GLY A 91 -2.31 -6.30 -2.17
N TYR A 92 -2.09 -6.20 -0.87
CA TYR A 92 -1.91 -4.96 -0.12
C TYR A 92 -0.61 -5.00 0.67
N VAL A 93 0.20 -3.95 0.58
CA VAL A 93 1.42 -3.79 1.37
C VAL A 93 1.24 -2.64 2.35
N LEU A 94 1.44 -2.94 3.63
CA LEU A 94 1.45 -1.98 4.73
C LEU A 94 2.90 -1.68 5.10
N ILE A 95 3.28 -0.40 5.05
CA ILE A 95 4.58 0.07 5.53
C ILE A 95 4.41 0.58 6.95
N ASP A 96 5.16 0.00 7.87
CA ASP A 96 5.30 0.55 9.21
C ASP A 96 6.32 1.70 9.19
N ALA A 97 5.81 2.93 9.30
CA ALA A 97 6.64 4.13 9.37
C ALA A 97 6.99 4.52 10.82
N GLY A 98 6.82 3.62 11.79
CA GLY A 98 7.10 3.87 13.21
C GLY A 98 6.10 4.78 13.91
N GLN A 99 4.98 5.12 13.25
CA GLN A 99 3.94 6.00 13.78
C GLN A 99 2.87 5.27 14.63
N GLY A 100 3.17 4.07 15.11
CA GLY A 100 2.24 3.21 15.81
C GLY A 100 1.08 2.74 14.91
N ALA A 101 0.58 1.54 15.15
CA ALA A 101 -0.63 1.08 14.44
C ALA A 101 -1.80 2.00 14.82
N PRO A 102 -2.47 2.67 13.85
CA PRO A 102 -3.69 3.41 14.17
C PRO A 102 -4.75 2.43 14.65
N GLY A 103 -5.58 2.87 15.61
CA GLY A 103 -6.72 2.11 16.13
C GLY A 103 -7.87 1.89 15.13
N ALA A 104 -7.60 1.93 13.81
CA ALA A 104 -8.58 1.48 12.83
C ALA A 104 -8.72 -0.03 13.01
N ASP A 105 -9.85 -0.47 13.54
CA ASP A 105 -10.15 -1.87 13.76
C ASP A 105 -10.16 -2.62 12.41
N PRO A 106 -9.13 -3.43 12.11
CA PRO A 106 -9.06 -4.15 10.85
C PRO A 106 -10.02 -5.36 10.85
N SER A 107 -10.85 -5.52 11.88
CA SER A 107 -11.85 -6.61 12.03
C SER A 107 -13.21 -6.29 11.38
N GLY A 108 -13.42 -5.09 10.86
CA GLY A 108 -14.69 -4.76 10.19
C GLY A 108 -14.92 -5.64 8.96
N GLU A 109 -16.18 -5.97 8.65
CA GLU A 109 -16.62 -6.70 7.44
C GLU A 109 -16.15 -6.08 6.10
N SER A 110 -15.49 -4.92 6.15
CA SER A 110 -14.99 -4.16 5.00
C SER A 110 -13.49 -4.35 4.75
N TRP A 111 -12.85 -5.32 5.41
CA TRP A 111 -11.44 -5.65 5.17
C TRP A 111 -11.22 -6.15 3.74
N PRO A 112 -10.08 -5.83 3.07
CA PRO A 112 -9.87 -6.19 1.67
C PRO A 112 -9.81 -7.70 1.43
N ASP A 113 -10.14 -8.11 0.20
CA ASP A 113 -10.29 -9.52 -0.22
C ASP A 113 -9.01 -10.14 -0.82
N ALA A 114 -7.88 -9.45 -0.75
CA ALA A 114 -6.58 -9.90 -1.27
C ALA A 114 -5.55 -10.05 -0.11
N PRO A 115 -4.45 -10.82 -0.30
CA PRO A 115 -3.44 -10.99 0.73
C PRO A 115 -2.84 -9.65 1.19
N VAL A 116 -2.52 -9.58 2.48
CA VAL A 116 -1.93 -8.40 3.12
C VAL A 116 -0.54 -8.75 3.63
N PHE A 117 0.42 -7.88 3.30
CA PHE A 117 1.82 -7.97 3.69
C PHE A 117 2.16 -6.76 4.57
N LEU A 118 2.93 -6.98 5.63
CA LEU A 118 3.48 -5.91 6.46
C LEU A 118 4.99 -5.83 6.21
N ILE A 119 5.49 -4.65 5.88
CA ILE A 119 6.91 -4.34 5.92
C ILE A 119 7.14 -3.53 7.20
N ALA A 120 7.76 -4.15 8.19
CA ALA A 120 7.97 -3.60 9.52
C ALA A 120 9.40 -3.08 9.68
N GLY A 121 9.54 -1.90 10.30
CA GLY A 121 10.82 -1.43 10.80
C GLY A 121 11.33 -2.31 11.94
N ILE A 122 12.65 -2.39 12.13
CA ILE A 122 13.23 -3.18 13.22
C ILE A 122 12.86 -2.55 14.57
N GLY A 123 11.99 -3.23 15.31
CA GLY A 123 11.67 -2.89 16.71
C GLY A 123 10.19 -2.71 17.02
N ASP A 124 9.30 -2.62 16.02
CA ASP A 124 7.86 -2.50 16.30
C ASP A 124 7.21 -3.86 16.58
N ALA A 125 7.29 -4.27 17.85
CA ALA A 125 6.69 -5.51 18.31
C ALA A 125 5.15 -5.50 18.25
N ALA A 126 4.52 -4.33 18.29
CA ALA A 126 3.06 -4.21 18.31
C ALA A 126 2.47 -4.41 16.91
N ALA A 127 3.01 -3.74 15.90
CA ALA A 127 2.64 -3.95 14.50
C ALA A 127 2.84 -5.41 14.07
N ARG A 128 3.99 -6.00 14.43
CA ARG A 128 4.31 -7.42 14.18
C ARG A 128 3.32 -8.36 14.86
N SER A 129 2.97 -8.10 16.11
CA SER A 129 2.01 -8.94 16.85
C SER A 129 0.62 -8.88 16.22
N HIS A 130 0.16 -7.69 15.81
CA HIS A 130 -1.10 -7.53 15.10
C HIS A 130 -1.12 -8.27 13.75
N ALA A 131 -0.06 -8.14 12.95
CA ALA A 131 0.04 -8.84 11.67
C ALA A 131 0.00 -10.38 11.85
N LYS A 132 0.72 -10.91 12.84
CA LYS A 132 0.71 -12.34 13.16
C LYS A 132 -0.67 -12.85 13.56
N LEU A 133 -1.40 -12.10 14.38
CA LEU A 133 -2.78 -12.46 14.76
C LEU A 133 -3.73 -12.55 13.55
N ARG A 134 -3.38 -11.89 12.44
CA ARG A 134 -4.14 -11.90 11.19
C ARG A 134 -3.60 -12.84 10.12
N GLY A 135 -2.49 -13.54 10.41
CA GLY A 135 -1.81 -14.38 9.44
C GLY A 135 -1.20 -13.61 8.27
N TRP A 136 -0.93 -12.30 8.44
CA TRP A 136 -0.23 -11.52 7.44
C TRP A 136 1.25 -11.89 7.43
N GLN A 137 1.82 -11.95 6.24
CA GLN A 137 3.25 -12.15 6.09
C GLN A 137 3.97 -10.85 6.44
N VAL A 138 5.01 -10.97 7.25
CA VAL A 138 5.80 -9.85 7.76
C VAL A 138 7.20 -9.92 7.17
N PHE A 139 7.65 -8.82 6.60
CA PHE A 139 9.02 -8.61 6.16
C PHE A 139 9.65 -7.52 7.02
N ASP A 140 10.96 -7.65 7.22
CA ASP A 140 11.75 -6.65 7.92
C ASP A 140 12.46 -5.76 6.90
N ALA A 141 12.49 -4.47 7.16
CA ALA A 141 13.27 -3.51 6.40
C ALA A 141 13.82 -2.42 7.33
N GLU A 142 15.09 -2.06 7.14
CA GLU A 142 15.77 -1.01 7.89
C GLU A 142 15.83 0.31 7.09
N ALA A 143 15.81 0.21 5.77
CA ALA A 143 15.97 1.36 4.87
C ALA A 143 14.85 1.45 3.82
N PRO A 144 14.50 2.66 3.35
CA PRO A 144 13.54 2.85 2.25
C PRO A 144 13.90 2.09 0.96
N THR A 145 15.18 1.89 0.69
CA THR A 145 15.65 1.07 -0.45
C THR A 145 15.26 -0.40 -0.32
N GLU A 146 15.31 -0.95 0.90
CA GLU A 146 14.90 -2.34 1.17
C GLU A 146 13.38 -2.48 1.08
N ILE A 147 12.63 -1.49 1.59
CA ILE A 147 11.17 -1.44 1.45
C ILE A 147 10.79 -1.44 -0.03
N ALA A 148 11.39 -0.57 -0.84
CA ALA A 148 11.14 -0.50 -2.28
C ALA A 148 11.51 -1.81 -3.00
N PHE A 149 12.65 -2.44 -2.63
CA PHE A 149 13.05 -3.73 -3.18
C PHE A 149 12.02 -4.83 -2.87
N LEU A 150 11.57 -4.94 -1.62
CA LEU A 150 10.56 -5.92 -1.20
C LEU A 150 9.22 -5.72 -1.91
N ILE A 151 8.78 -4.47 -2.08
CA ILE A 151 7.56 -4.17 -2.86
C ILE A 151 7.71 -4.62 -4.32
N GLY A 152 8.88 -4.39 -4.92
CA GLY A 152 9.19 -4.84 -6.28
C GLY A 152 9.15 -6.36 -6.42
N GLU A 153 9.77 -7.09 -5.49
CA GLU A 153 9.73 -8.57 -5.45
C GLU A 153 8.30 -9.09 -5.30
N LEU A 154 7.52 -8.52 -4.37
CA LEU A 154 6.10 -8.89 -4.19
C LEU A 154 5.27 -8.62 -5.46
N ALA A 155 5.53 -7.52 -6.17
CA ALA A 155 4.84 -7.21 -7.43
C ALA A 155 5.15 -8.22 -8.55
N LEU A 156 6.33 -8.84 -8.52
CA LEU A 156 6.73 -9.91 -9.43
C LEU A 156 6.15 -11.26 -9.01
N GLU A 157 6.16 -11.58 -7.72
CA GLU A 157 5.65 -12.85 -7.18
C GLU A 157 4.13 -12.98 -7.33
N LEU A 158 3.39 -11.88 -7.12
CA LEU A 158 1.92 -11.85 -7.19
C LEU A 158 1.39 -11.66 -8.61
N ALA A 159 2.26 -11.55 -9.61
CA ALA A 159 1.87 -11.45 -11.00
C ALA A 159 1.32 -12.81 -11.50
N PRO A 160 0.12 -12.83 -12.14
CA PRO A 160 -0.49 -14.05 -12.66
C PRO A 160 0.19 -14.61 -13.93
#